data_AF-A0A4V0XJQ1-F1
#
_entry.id   AF-A0A4V0XJQ1-F1
#
_cell.length_a   1.000
_cell.length_b   1.000
_cell.length_c   1.000
_cell.angle_alpha   90.00
_cell.angle_beta   90.00
_cell.angle_gamma   90.00
#
_symmetry.space_group_name_H-M   'P 1'
#
loop_
_entity.id
_entity.type
_entity.pdbx_description
1 polymer ?
#
loop_
_entity_poly.entity_id
_entity_poly.type
_entity_poly.pdbx_seq_one_letter_code
_entity_poly.pdbx_strand_id
1 'polypeptide(L)' 'MRVADLSGGAAKLANALKQLHIKWDVAKDTWDDARSRSFHETHIEPLMPDVKDMLDALGRLAEVLDRACRDVADDRDGG' A
#
# COMPACT_ATOMS: atom_id res chain seq x y z
N MET A 1 -18.11 -12.08 7.20
CA MET A 1 -17.34 -11.09 6.42
C MET A 1 -16.30 -10.53 7.37
N ARG A 2 -15.03 -10.93 7.25
CA ARG A 2 -13.96 -10.44 8.14
C ARG A 2 -13.91 -8.92 7.96
N VAL A 3 -14.02 -8.19 9.07
CA VAL A 3 -13.87 -6.73 9.14
C VAL A 3 -12.67 -6.36 8.28
N ALA A 4 -12.95 -5.74 7.13
CA ALA A 4 -12.03 -5.29 6.08
C ALA A 4 -10.73 -6.10 5.92
N ASP A 5 -10.57 -6.87 4.84
CA ASP A 5 -9.27 -7.49 4.47
C ASP A 5 -8.27 -6.41 4.01
N LEU A 6 -7.83 -5.59 4.96
CA LEU A 6 -6.86 -4.52 4.78
C LEU A 6 -5.49 -5.09 4.43
N SER A 7 -5.17 -6.28 4.94
CA SER A 7 -3.95 -7.03 4.62
C SER A 7 -3.91 -7.41 3.14
N GLY A 8 -5.01 -7.93 2.59
CA GLY A 8 -5.12 -8.23 1.16
C GLY A 8 -5.07 -6.98 0.28
N GLY A 9 -5.70 -5.88 0.72
CA GLY A 9 -5.60 -4.58 0.04
C GLY A 9 -4.17 -4.03 0.02
N ALA A 10 -3.50 -4.04 1.17
CA ALA A 10 -2.11 -3.61 1.33
C ALA A 10 -1.16 -4.44 0.45
N ALA A 11 -1.33 -5.76 0.42
CA ALA A 11 -0.53 -6.64 -0.43
C ALA A 11 -0.68 -6.32 -1.93
N LYS A 12 -1.92 -6.05 -2.38
CA LYS A 12 -2.18 -5.63 -3.78
C LYS A 12 -1.54 -4.29 -4.09
N LEU A 13 -1.63 -3.32 -3.19
CA LEU A 13 -1.03 -1.99 -3.35
C LEU A 13 0.50 -2.08 -3.42
N ALA A 14 1.13 -2.83 -2.51
CA ALA A 14 2.57 -3.07 -2.54
C ALA A 14 3.04 -3.74 -3.84
N ASN A 15 2.25 -4.70 -4.36
CA ASN A 15 2.55 -5.33 -5.63
C ASN A 15 2.41 -4.35 -6.81
N ALA A 16 1.36 -3.52 -6.82
CA ALA A 16 1.17 -2.51 -7.86
C ALA A 16 2.33 -1.51 -7.91
N LEU A 17 2.85 -1.06 -6.76
CA LEU A 17 4.03 -0.19 -6.71
C LEU A 17 5.27 -0.87 -7.28
N LYS A 18 5.51 -2.14 -6.96
CA LYS A 18 6.62 -2.91 -7.54
C LYS A 18 6.49 -3.02 -9.07
N GLN A 19 5.29 -3.31 -9.57
CA GLN A 19 5.03 -3.38 -11.01
C GLN A 19 5.21 -2.04 -11.71
N LEU A 20 4.84 -0.93 -11.06
CA LEU A 20 5.10 0.41 -11.57
C LEU A 20 6.60 0.65 -11.75
N HIS A 21 7.42 0.30 -10.74
CA HIS A 21 8.86 0.50 -10.80
C HIS A 21 9.52 -0.31 -11.93
N ILE A 22 9.15 -1.60 -12.05
CA ILE A 22 9.64 -2.47 -13.13
C ILE A 22 9.27 -1.88 -14.51
N LYS A 23 8.02 -1.44 -14.69
CA LYS A 23 7.58 -0.86 -15.97
C LYS A 23 8.24 0.48 -16.25
N TRP A 24 8.52 1.27 -15.22
CA TRP A 24 9.24 2.53 -15.35
C TRP A 24 10.69 2.31 -15.79
N ASP A 25 11.38 1.32 -15.23
CA ASP A 25 12.73 0.95 -15.65
C ASP A 25 12.78 0.56 -17.13
N VAL A 26 11.86 -0.29 -17.59
CA VAL A 26 11.73 -0.65 -19.01
C VAL A 26 11.38 0.58 -19.88
N ALA A 27 10.55 1.50 -19.38
CA ALA A 27 10.20 2.70 -20.13
C ALA A 27 11.43 3.60 -20.35
N LYS A 28 12.29 3.76 -19.33
CA LYS A 28 13.51 4.57 -19.42
C LYS A 28 14.48 4.07 -20.49
N ASP A 29 14.51 2.76 -20.79
CA ASP A 29 15.37 2.21 -21.85
C ASP A 29 15.08 2.80 -23.23
N THR A 30 13.82 3.21 -23.47
CA THR A 30 13.38 3.80 -24.75
C THR A 30 13.01 5.27 -24.64
N TRP A 31 12.81 5.78 -23.41
CA TRP A 31 12.35 7.13 -23.12
C TRP A 31 13.22 7.78 -22.02
N ASP A 32 14.40 8.27 -22.39
CA ASP A 32 15.37 8.97 -21.52
C ASP A 32 15.60 10.43 -21.93
N ASP A 33 14.52 11.14 -22.26
CA ASP A 33 14.57 12.56 -22.56
C ASP A 33 14.38 13.44 -21.30
N ALA A 34 14.46 14.75 -21.46
CA ALA A 34 14.24 15.68 -20.35
C ALA A 34 12.80 15.59 -19.77
N ARG A 35 11.82 15.16 -20.58
CA ARG A 35 10.43 15.02 -20.14
C ARG A 35 10.24 13.76 -19.29
N SER A 36 10.89 12.65 -19.63
CA SER A 36 10.83 11.44 -18.82
C SER A 36 11.49 11.63 -17.46
N ARG A 37 12.62 12.35 -17.39
CA ARG A 37 13.25 12.74 -16.12
C ARG A 37 12.33 13.61 -15.25
N SER A 38 11.75 14.66 -15.83
CA SER A 38 10.77 15.50 -15.11
C SER A 38 9.54 14.70 -14.65
N PHE A 39 9.06 13.75 -15.46
CA PHE A 39 7.95 12.89 -15.08
C PHE A 39 8.32 11.96 -13.92
N HIS A 40 9.53 11.39 -13.92
CA HIS A 40 10.03 10.56 -12.82
C HIS A 40 10.03 11.33 -11.50
N GLU A 41 10.69 12.48 -11.48
CA GLU A 41 10.84 13.34 -10.30
C GLU A 41 9.49 13.85 -9.78
N THR A 42 8.58 14.22 -10.68
CA THR A 42 7.29 14.83 -10.30
C THR A 42 6.25 13.81 -9.87
N HIS A 43 6.27 12.60 -10.44
CA HIS A 43 5.16 11.65 -10.28
C HIS A 43 5.59 10.30 -9.71
N ILE A 44 6.73 9.76 -10.11
CA ILE A 44 7.13 8.39 -9.74
C ILE A 44 7.89 8.38 -8.41
N GLU A 45 8.82 9.32 -8.20
CA GLU A 45 9.57 9.43 -6.95
C GLU A 45 8.69 9.68 -5.72
N PRO A 46 7.69 10.58 -5.75
CA PRO A 46 6.84 10.82 -4.59
C PRO A 46 5.92 9.64 -4.23
N LEU A 47 5.54 8.82 -5.23
CA LEU A 47 4.65 7.67 -5.00
C LEU A 47 5.27 6.62 -4.07
N MET A 48 6.59 6.48 -4.07
CA MET A 48 7.27 5.50 -3.23
C MET A 48 7.09 5.74 -1.72
N PRO A 49 7.45 6.92 -1.17
CA PRO A 49 7.20 7.24 0.22
C PRO A 49 5.69 7.31 0.52
N ASP A 50 4.86 7.89 -0.35
CA ASP A 50 3.41 8.00 -0.10
C ASP A 50 2.73 6.64 0.06
N VAL A 51 3.05 5.68 -0.81
CA VAL A 51 2.50 4.32 -0.72
C VAL A 51 3.06 3.59 0.50
N LYS A 52 4.32 3.81 0.86
CA LYS A 52 4.90 3.24 2.09
C LYS A 52 4.16 3.72 3.33
N ASP A 53 3.93 5.03 3.44
CA ASP A 53 3.21 5.63 4.56
C ASP A 53 1.78 5.11 4.65
N MET A 54 1.11 4.96 3.50
CA MET A 54 -0.22 4.34 3.41
C MET A 54 -0.22 2.88 3.88
N LEU A 55 0.77 2.08 3.48
CA LEU A 55 0.89 0.68 3.93
C LEU A 55 1.12 0.58 5.44
N ASP A 56 1.94 1.47 6.00
CA ASP A 56 2.20 1.51 7.44
C ASP A 56 0.94 1.94 8.23
N ALA A 57 0.16 2.87 7.69
CA ALA A 57 -1.13 3.26 8.27
C ALA A 57 -2.17 2.12 8.20
N LEU A 58 -2.22 1.40 7.07
CA LEU A 58 -3.08 0.22 6.91
C LEU A 58 -2.71 -0.90 7.89
N GLY A 59 -1.42 -1.12 8.14
CA GLY A 59 -0.94 -2.10 9.12
C GLY A 59 -1.43 -1.78 10.54
N ARG A 60 -1.28 -0.52 10.97
CA ARG A 60 -1.79 -0.05 12.27
C ARG A 60 -3.30 -0.17 12.38
N LEU A 61 -4.04 0.18 11.32
CA LEU A 61 -5.50 0.07 11.30
C LEU A 61 -5.95 -1.39 11.42
N ALA A 62 -5.27 -2.31 10.74
CA ALA A 62 -5.57 -3.74 10.82
C ALA A 62 -5.40 -4.28 12.24
N GLU A 63 -4.34 -3.87 12.94
CA GLU A 63 -4.10 -4.26 14.34
C GLU A 63 -5.20 -3.77 15.28
N VAL A 64 -5.61 -2.50 15.15
CA VAL A 64 -6.68 -1.91 15.96
C VAL A 64 -8.01 -2.64 15.72
N LEU A 65 -8.33 -2.95 14.46
CA LEU A 65 -9.56 -3.66 14.12
C LEU A 65 -9.54 -5.11 14.61
N ASP A 66 -8.42 -5.80 14.51
CA ASP A 66 -8.26 -7.17 15.02
C ASP A 66 -8.46 -7.23 16.54
N ARG A 67 -7.85 -6.28 17.28
CA ARG A 67 -8.07 -6.13 18.72
C ARG A 67 -9.54 -5.86 19.04
N ALA A 68 -10.18 -4.90 18.37
CA ALA A 68 -11.58 -4.58 18.60
C ALA A 68 -12.51 -5.78 18.32
N CYS A 69 -12.20 -6.59 17.30
CA CYS A 69 -12.96 -7.81 17.02
C CYS A 69 -12.81 -8.86 18.12
N ARG A 70 -11.61 -9.00 18.70
CA ARG A 70 -11.35 -9.90 19.84
C ARG A 70 -12.08 -9.45 21.10
N ASP A 71 -11.93 -8.18 21.47
CA ASP A 71 -12.57 -7.61 22.66
C ASP A 71 -14.11 -7.77 22.61
N VAL A 72 -14.73 -7.56 21.44
CA VAL A 72 -16.18 -7.74 21.24
C VAL A 72 -16.61 -9.21 21.23
N ALA A 73 -15.73 -10.14 20.84
CA ALA A 73 -16.03 -11.57 20.87
C ALA A 73 -15.96 -12.12 22.30
N ASP A 74 -14.94 -11.72 23.07
CA ASP A 74 -14.76 -12.14 24.46
C ASP A 74 -15.93 -11.67 25.35
N ASP A 75 -16.45 -10.45 25.15
CA ASP A 75 -17.63 -9.92 25.84
C ASP A 75 -18.92 -10.70 25.54
N ARG A 76 -19.01 -11.40 24.38
CA ARG A 76 -20.19 -12.18 23.98
C ARG A 76 -20.23 -13.58 24.57
N ASP A 77 -19.07 -14.17 24.87
CA ASP A 77 -18.96 -15.54 25.40
C ASP A 77 -18.93 -15.58 26.94
N GLY A 78 -18.81 -14.42 27.60
CA GLY A 78 -18.74 -14.27 29.06
C GLY A 78 -20.02 -13.82 29.78
N GLY A 79 -21.18 -13.81 29.11
CA GLY A 79 -22.48 -13.38 29.66
C GLY A 79 -23.47 -14.50 29.93
#